data_AF-A0A1L9PMG0-F1
#
_entry.id   AF-A0A1L9PMG0-F1
#
_cell.length_a   1.000
_cell.length_b   1.000
_cell.length_c   1.000
_cell.angle_alpha   90.00
_cell.angle_beta   90.00
_cell.angle_gamma   90.00
#
_symmetry.space_group_name_H-M   'P 1'
#
loop_
_entity.id
_entity.type
_entity.pdbx_description
1 polymer ?
#
loop_
_entity_poly.entity_id
_entity_poly.type
_entity_poly.pdbx_seq_one_letter_code
_entity_poly.pdbx_strand_id
1 'polypeptide(L)'
;MTPNVSFVDPCYAYRMKEGEKMDTELAGRLASRFEDEILRVAPGQVARLVTETVGGTTLGCVPAVEGYFGNIWDICDKYGVLLILDEVICGMGTTGSMHAWQQERFAGQISRLSARLLGRASFLSLGFCCTRISLMYCLLGLVGWHMAIHSRYRDPSP
;
A
#
# COMPACT_ATOMS: atom_id res chain seq x y z
N MET A 1 19.38 -9.17 4.85
CA MET A 1 17.99 -8.63 4.87
C MET A 1 17.42 -8.91 6.24
N THR A 2 16.70 -7.95 6.83
CA THR A 2 16.05 -8.12 8.14
C THR A 2 15.01 -9.23 8.07
N PRO A 3 14.90 -10.11 9.09
CA PRO A 3 14.00 -11.28 9.07
C PRO A 3 12.51 -10.89 9.04
N ASN A 4 12.19 -9.63 9.32
CA ASN A 4 10.84 -9.14 9.56
C ASN A 4 10.30 -8.31 8.38
N VAL A 5 10.64 -8.64 7.15
CA VAL A 5 10.11 -7.93 5.97
C VAL A 5 9.92 -8.94 4.86
N SER A 6 8.71 -8.97 4.29
CA SER A 6 8.46 -9.62 3.02
C SER A 6 8.14 -8.59 1.93
N PHE A 7 8.29 -9.01 0.68
CA PHE A 7 8.08 -8.20 -0.52
C PHE A 7 7.07 -8.90 -1.41
N VAL A 8 6.14 -8.12 -1.94
CA VAL A 8 5.16 -8.56 -2.94
C VAL A 8 5.29 -7.76 -4.22
N ASP A 9 4.81 -8.34 -5.31
CA ASP A 9 4.87 -7.74 -6.63
C ASP A 9 4.20 -6.36 -6.67
N PRO A 10 4.82 -5.38 -7.35
CA PRO A 10 4.21 -4.08 -7.54
C PRO A 10 3.08 -4.16 -8.58
N CYS A 11 2.14 -3.22 -8.51
CA CYS A 11 1.17 -3.02 -9.57
C CYS A 11 1.83 -2.29 -10.76
N TYR A 12 2.34 -3.05 -11.74
CA TYR A 12 2.97 -2.46 -12.94
C TYR A 12 2.39 -3.00 -14.24
N ALA A 13 1.26 -2.41 -14.67
CA ALA A 13 0.51 -2.86 -15.84
C ALA A 13 1.36 -2.96 -17.12
N TYR A 14 2.19 -1.96 -17.42
CA TYR A 14 3.00 -1.95 -18.65
C TYR A 14 3.92 -3.17 -18.79
N ARG A 15 4.49 -3.70 -17.70
CA ARG A 15 5.37 -4.88 -17.73
C ARG A 15 4.68 -6.19 -17.39
N MET A 16 3.64 -6.15 -16.58
CA MET A 16 3.02 -7.35 -16.01
C MET A 16 1.73 -7.77 -16.71
N LYS A 17 1.18 -6.93 -17.59
CA LYS A 17 0.01 -7.27 -18.39
C LYS A 17 0.41 -8.18 -19.55
N GLU A 18 -0.21 -9.35 -19.64
CA GLU A 18 0.04 -10.31 -20.71
C GLU A 18 -0.96 -10.06 -21.84
N GLY A 19 -0.48 -9.52 -22.97
CA GLY A 19 -1.31 -9.25 -24.15
C GLY A 19 -2.45 -8.25 -23.87
N GLU A 20 -3.64 -8.54 -24.42
CA GLU A 20 -4.83 -7.69 -24.30
C GLU A 20 -5.72 -8.01 -23.09
N LYS A 21 -5.19 -8.68 -22.06
CA LYS A 21 -5.97 -9.01 -20.87
C LYS A 21 -6.54 -7.77 -20.18
N MET A 22 -7.64 -7.92 -19.44
CA MET A 22 -8.26 -6.79 -18.74
C MET A 22 -7.46 -6.40 -17.50
N ASP A 23 -7.43 -5.11 -17.17
CA ASP A 23 -6.71 -4.59 -16.00
C ASP A 23 -7.18 -5.21 -14.67
N THR A 24 -8.46 -5.59 -14.59
CA THR A 24 -9.05 -6.31 -13.45
C THR A 24 -8.45 -7.71 -13.26
N GLU A 25 -8.02 -8.38 -14.34
CA GLU A 25 -7.38 -9.69 -14.25
C GLU A 25 -5.98 -9.56 -13.63
N LEU A 26 -5.24 -8.51 -14.00
CA LEU A 26 -3.98 -8.17 -13.34
C LEU A 26 -4.20 -7.84 -11.87
N ALA A 27 -5.20 -7.02 -11.54
CA ALA A 27 -5.55 -6.67 -10.17
C ALA A 27 -5.87 -7.92 -9.33
N GLY A 28 -6.67 -8.85 -9.86
CA GLY A 28 -7.02 -10.11 -9.19
C GLY A 28 -5.79 -10.99 -8.96
N ARG A 29 -4.93 -11.17 -9.97
CA ARG A 29 -3.71 -11.98 -9.85
C ARG A 29 -2.75 -11.42 -8.80
N LEU A 30 -2.54 -10.11 -8.77
CA LEU A 30 -1.68 -9.47 -7.77
C LEU A 30 -2.27 -9.59 -6.36
N ALA A 31 -3.59 -9.48 -6.23
CA ALA A 31 -4.28 -9.70 -4.96
C ALA A 31 -4.12 -11.15 -4.46
N SER A 32 -4.27 -12.15 -5.33
CA SER A 32 -4.03 -13.56 -4.98
C SER A 32 -2.58 -13.79 -4.52
N ARG A 33 -1.59 -13.21 -5.22
CA ARG A 33 -0.18 -13.31 -4.79
C ARG A 33 0.07 -12.65 -3.43
N PHE A 34 -0.60 -11.54 -3.14
CA PHE A 34 -0.53 -10.91 -1.83
C PHE A 34 -1.14 -11.79 -0.73
N GLU A 35 -2.29 -12.40 -0.99
CA GLU A 35 -2.92 -13.33 -0.05
C GLU A 35 -2.06 -14.58 0.19
N ASP A 36 -1.49 -15.17 -0.87
CA ASP A 36 -0.55 -16.29 -0.78
C ASP A 36 0.65 -15.94 0.11
N GLU A 37 1.15 -14.72 0.01
CA GLU A 37 2.27 -14.25 0.81
C GLU A 37 1.89 -14.07 2.30
N ILE A 38 0.69 -13.56 2.59
CA ILE A 38 0.17 -13.52 3.97
C ILE A 38 0.07 -14.92 4.56
N LEU A 39 -0.44 -15.88 3.78
CA LEU A 39 -0.55 -17.28 4.20
C LEU A 39 0.83 -17.92 4.42
N ARG A 40 1.82 -17.59 3.56
CA ARG A 40 3.20 -18.08 3.68
C ARG A 40 3.90 -17.57 4.93
N VAL A 41 3.69 -16.31 5.30
CA VAL A 41 4.28 -15.69 6.52
C VAL A 41 3.53 -16.09 7.79
N ALA A 42 2.33 -16.67 7.67
CA ALA A 42 1.32 -16.89 8.70
C ALA A 42 0.47 -15.63 8.99
N PRO A 43 -0.88 -15.71 8.85
CA PRO A 43 -1.77 -14.56 9.00
C PRO A 43 -1.66 -13.78 10.31
N GLY A 44 -1.27 -14.42 11.41
CA GLY A 44 -1.10 -13.78 12.73
C GLY A 44 0.23 -13.05 12.92
N GLN A 45 1.17 -13.15 11.97
CA GLN A 45 2.49 -12.51 12.05
C GLN A 45 2.59 -11.26 11.16
N VAL A 46 1.60 -11.00 10.31
CA VAL A 46 1.59 -9.85 9.41
C VAL A 46 0.93 -8.66 10.11
N ALA A 47 1.73 -7.70 10.58
CA ALA A 47 1.21 -6.51 11.25
C ALA A 47 0.65 -5.46 10.28
N ARG A 48 1.35 -5.21 9.16
CA ARG A 48 0.98 -4.15 8.20
C ARG A 48 1.52 -4.37 6.79
N LEU A 49 0.77 -3.90 5.82
CA LEU A 49 1.20 -3.67 4.45
C LEU A 49 1.54 -2.19 4.26
N VAL A 50 2.69 -1.90 3.67
CA VAL A 50 3.12 -0.55 3.28
C VAL A 50 3.31 -0.50 1.77
N THR A 51 2.52 0.32 1.09
CA THR A 51 2.58 0.50 -0.37
C THR A 51 2.38 1.96 -0.74
N GLU A 52 2.95 2.39 -1.86
CA GLU A 52 2.66 3.71 -2.43
C GLU A 52 1.29 3.69 -3.12
N THR A 53 0.49 4.75 -3.01
CA THR A 53 -0.80 4.85 -3.73
C THR A 53 -0.57 4.97 -5.24
N VAL A 54 0.44 5.74 -5.62
CA VAL A 54 0.94 5.87 -6.99
C VAL A 54 2.41 5.48 -6.93
N GLY A 55 2.83 4.54 -7.78
CA GLY A 55 4.19 4.02 -7.77
C GLY A 55 5.19 5.15 -7.91
N GLY A 56 6.19 5.21 -7.02
CA GLY A 56 7.12 6.33 -6.95
C GLY A 56 8.13 6.37 -8.10
N THR A 57 9.30 6.92 -7.81
CA THR A 57 10.37 7.14 -8.81
C THR A 57 10.86 5.86 -9.49
N THR A 58 10.75 4.71 -8.83
CA THR A 58 11.21 3.41 -9.35
C THR A 58 10.28 2.85 -10.44
N LEU A 59 8.98 3.14 -10.36
CA LEU A 59 7.98 2.72 -11.34
C LEU A 59 7.65 3.83 -12.34
N GLY A 60 8.09 5.06 -12.09
CA GLY A 60 7.89 6.20 -12.98
C GLY A 60 6.54 6.90 -12.79
N CYS A 61 6.06 7.05 -11.55
CA CYS A 61 4.80 7.74 -11.26
C CYS A 61 3.58 7.04 -11.87
N VAL A 62 3.58 5.71 -11.91
CA VAL A 62 2.52 4.90 -12.53
C VAL A 62 1.39 4.67 -11.52
N PRO A 63 0.13 5.01 -11.86
CA PRO A 63 -1.02 4.71 -11.01
C PRO A 63 -1.30 3.21 -10.99
N ALA A 64 -1.89 2.72 -9.90
CA ALA A 64 -2.39 1.36 -9.86
C ALA A 64 -3.55 1.16 -10.85
N VAL A 65 -3.75 -0.09 -11.27
CA VAL A 65 -4.92 -0.43 -12.09
C VAL A 65 -6.20 -0.38 -11.27
N GLU A 66 -7.32 -0.10 -11.94
CA GLU A 66 -8.63 -0.05 -11.29
C GLU A 66 -8.95 -1.35 -10.56
N GLY A 67 -9.46 -1.24 -9.33
CA GLY A 67 -9.83 -2.38 -8.48
C GLY A 67 -8.68 -3.02 -7.69
N TYR A 68 -7.42 -2.67 -7.96
CA TYR A 68 -6.27 -3.21 -7.21
C TYR A 68 -6.37 -2.91 -5.71
N PHE A 69 -6.52 -1.64 -5.33
CA PHE A 69 -6.59 -1.25 -3.93
C PHE A 69 -7.86 -1.74 -3.22
N GLY A 70 -8.96 -1.92 -3.95
CA GLY A 70 -10.17 -2.56 -3.42
C GLY A 70 -9.91 -4.01 -3.01
N ASN A 71 -9.30 -4.80 -3.89
CA ASN A 71 -8.96 -6.20 -3.60
C ASN A 71 -7.97 -6.33 -2.43
N ILE A 72 -6.94 -5.46 -2.39
CA ILE A 72 -5.97 -5.43 -1.29
C ILE A 72 -6.64 -5.08 0.03
N TRP A 73 -7.57 -4.12 0.02
CA TRP A 73 -8.34 -3.74 1.19
C TRP A 73 -9.12 -4.92 1.77
N ASP A 74 -9.86 -5.65 0.93
CA ASP A 74 -10.67 -6.79 1.37
C ASP A 74 -9.82 -7.88 2.03
N ILE A 75 -8.63 -8.14 1.49
CA ILE A 75 -7.65 -9.08 2.07
C ILE A 75 -7.12 -8.54 3.40
N CYS A 76 -6.73 -7.27 3.46
CA CYS A 76 -6.26 -6.65 4.70
C CYS A 76 -7.34 -6.67 5.79
N ASP A 77 -8.61 -6.45 5.44
CA ASP A 77 -9.72 -6.51 6.39
C ASP A 77 -9.96 -7.95 6.89
N LYS A 78 -9.94 -8.93 5.98
CA LYS A 78 -10.09 -10.37 6.28
C LYS A 78 -9.04 -10.88 7.27
N TYR A 79 -7.78 -10.45 7.13
CA TYR A 79 -6.67 -10.91 7.96
C TYR A 79 -6.28 -9.97 9.10
N GLY A 80 -6.99 -8.84 9.27
CA GLY A 80 -6.69 -7.86 10.31
C GLY A 80 -5.36 -7.11 10.12
N VAL A 81 -4.87 -7.02 8.88
CA VAL A 81 -3.62 -6.36 8.52
C VAL A 81 -3.85 -4.85 8.37
N LEU A 82 -2.96 -4.04 8.95
CA LEU A 82 -3.00 -2.58 8.77
C LEU A 82 -2.55 -2.18 7.36
N LEU A 83 -3.35 -1.42 6.63
CA LEU A 83 -2.97 -0.87 5.33
C LEU A 83 -2.38 0.54 5.49
N ILE A 84 -1.12 0.72 5.09
CA ILE A 84 -0.44 2.01 5.04
C ILE A 84 -0.19 2.40 3.59
N LEU A 85 -0.78 3.52 3.19
CA LEU A 85 -0.55 4.15 1.89
C LEU A 85 0.50 5.26 2.04
N ASP A 86 1.62 5.11 1.35
CA ASP A 86 2.68 6.11 1.29
C ASP A 86 2.36 7.13 0.19
N GLU A 87 2.03 8.34 0.63
CA GLU A 87 1.66 9.47 -0.22
C GLU A 87 2.65 10.64 -0.16
N VAL A 88 3.90 10.33 0.19
CA VAL A 88 5.00 11.30 0.19
C VAL A 88 5.15 11.99 -1.17
N ILE A 89 4.90 11.27 -2.26
CA ILE A 89 5.01 11.79 -3.63
C ILE A 89 3.66 12.26 -4.18
N CYS A 90 2.61 11.46 -4.02
CA CYS A 90 1.32 11.68 -4.68
C CYS A 90 0.30 12.45 -3.83
N GLY A 91 0.57 12.69 -2.55
CA GLY A 91 -0.32 13.46 -1.67
C GLY A 91 -0.25 14.97 -1.87
N MET A 92 -1.03 15.69 -1.06
CA MET A 92 -1.10 17.17 -1.01
C MET A 92 -1.45 17.84 -2.35
N GLY A 93 -2.44 17.32 -3.06
CA GLY A 93 -2.94 17.93 -4.29
C GLY A 93 -2.19 17.51 -5.56
N THR A 94 -1.14 16.69 -5.46
CA THR A 94 -0.34 16.26 -6.63
C THR A 94 -1.17 15.52 -7.68
N THR A 95 -2.13 14.70 -7.24
CA THR A 95 -3.07 13.98 -8.12
C THR A 95 -4.39 14.74 -8.35
N GLY A 96 -4.50 15.99 -7.87
CA GLY A 96 -5.73 16.79 -7.91
C GLY A 96 -6.68 16.59 -6.72
N SER A 97 -6.39 15.65 -5.83
CA SER A 97 -7.07 15.45 -4.54
C SER A 97 -6.09 15.66 -3.37
N MET A 98 -6.60 15.93 -2.16
CA MET A 98 -5.73 16.13 -0.99
C MET A 98 -4.91 14.87 -0.68
N HIS A 99 -5.50 13.70 -0.89
CA HIS A 99 -4.82 12.42 -0.86
C HIS A 99 -5.20 11.58 -2.08
N ALA A 100 -4.22 10.97 -2.73
CA ALA A 100 -4.43 10.14 -3.92
C ALA A 100 -5.38 8.97 -3.65
N TRP A 101 -5.38 8.42 -2.43
CA TRP A 101 -6.26 7.32 -2.03
C TRP A 101 -7.73 7.69 -2.06
N GLN A 102 -8.08 9.00 -2.05
CA GLN A 102 -9.46 9.45 -2.17
C GLN A 102 -10.07 9.15 -3.55
N GLN A 103 -9.22 8.97 -4.55
CA GLN A 103 -9.62 8.61 -5.91
C GLN A 103 -9.87 7.10 -6.04
N GLU A 104 -9.32 6.31 -5.12
CA GLU A 104 -9.48 4.87 -5.06
C GLU A 104 -10.80 4.49 -4.38
N ARG A 105 -11.47 3.47 -4.92
CA ARG A 105 -12.76 3.00 -4.39
C ARG A 105 -12.55 2.05 -3.20
N PHE A 106 -12.31 2.60 -2.02
CA PHE A 106 -12.45 1.83 -0.78
C PHE A 106 -13.94 1.74 -0.41
N ALA A 107 -14.44 0.53 -0.14
CA ALA A 107 -15.85 0.25 0.12
C ALA A 107 -16.37 0.80 1.46
N GLY A 108 -16.32 2.12 1.66
CA GLY A 108 -16.89 2.83 2.82
C GLY A 108 -16.21 2.56 4.16
N GLN A 109 -15.28 1.62 4.24
CA GLN A 109 -14.57 1.25 5.45
C GLN A 109 -13.12 1.76 5.36
N ILE A 110 -12.79 2.76 6.18
CA ILE A 110 -11.46 3.41 6.25
C ILE A 110 -10.92 3.30 7.69
N SER A 111 -11.34 2.28 8.44
CA SER A 111 -11.02 2.17 9.87
C SER A 111 -9.55 1.78 10.12
N ARG A 112 -8.95 1.02 9.19
CA ARG A 112 -7.58 0.49 9.23
C ARG A 112 -6.65 1.06 8.15
N LEU A 113 -6.99 2.22 7.59
CA LEU A 113 -6.14 2.92 6.64
C LEU A 113 -5.29 3.98 7.36
N SER A 114 -4.01 4.04 7.04
CA SER A 114 -3.12 5.16 7.43
C SER A 114 -2.44 5.72 6.19
N ALA A 115 -2.30 7.04 6.11
CA ALA A 115 -1.64 7.71 5.00
C ALA A 115 -0.41 8.48 5.50
N ARG A 116 0.74 8.27 4.85
CA ARG A 116 1.97 9.01 5.14
C ARG A 116 2.12 10.16 4.15
N LEU A 117 2.38 11.37 4.63
CA LEU A 117 2.54 12.57 3.81
C LEU A 117 3.85 13.27 4.15
N LEU A 118 4.45 13.93 3.16
CA LEU A 118 5.57 14.84 3.37
C LEU A 118 5.12 16.22 2.88
N GLY A 119 5.25 17.22 3.76
CA GLY A 119 4.94 18.62 3.47
C GLY A 119 5.78 19.12 2.30
N ARG A 120 5.19 19.24 1.10
CA ARG A 120 5.85 19.85 -0.07
C ARG A 120 5.75 21.38 -0.02
N ALA A 121 6.23 21.98 1.05
CA ALA A 121 6.65 23.37 1.07
C ALA A 121 8.17 23.35 1.15
N SER A 122 8.85 23.62 0.04
CA SER A 122 10.31 23.51 -0.15
C SER A 122 11.19 24.34 0.81
N PHE A 123 10.58 24.98 1.82
CA PHE A 123 11.20 25.85 2.79
C PHE A 123 11.37 25.20 4.17
N LEU A 124 10.71 24.06 4.47
CA LEU A 124 10.85 23.37 5.75
C LEU A 124 10.64 21.85 5.62
N SER A 125 11.55 21.05 6.18
CA SER A 125 11.40 19.59 6.21
C SER A 125 10.37 19.18 7.27
N LEU A 126 9.11 19.00 6.87
CA LEU A 126 8.02 18.51 7.73
C LEU A 126 7.45 17.20 7.20
N GLY A 127 7.57 16.12 7.97
CA GLY A 127 6.89 14.84 7.70
C GLY A 127 5.65 14.70 8.57
N PHE A 128 4.53 14.25 8.00
CA PHE A 128 3.29 14.06 8.74
C PHE A 128 2.71 12.67 8.47
N CYS A 129 2.27 11.98 9.52
CA CYS A 129 1.56 10.71 9.39
C CYS A 129 0.10 10.94 9.76
N CYS A 130 -0.79 10.97 8.77
CA CYS A 130 -2.22 11.07 9.00
C CYS A 130 -2.75 9.66 9.35
N THR A 131 -2.98 9.42 10.64
CA THR A 131 -3.67 8.22 11.13
C THR A 131 -5.05 8.59 11.64
N ARG A 132 -6.02 7.69 11.49
CA ARG A 132 -7.37 7.91 12.02
C ARG A 132 -7.37 7.73 13.54
N ILE A 133 -8.20 8.50 14.24
CA ILE A 133 -8.32 8.53 15.72
C ILE A 133 -8.43 7.13 16.34
N SER A 134 -9.21 6.22 15.75
CA SER A 134 -9.36 4.83 16.24
C SER A 134 -8.05 4.04 16.24
N LEU A 135 -7.16 4.31 15.28
CA LEU A 135 -5.83 3.70 15.20
C LEU A 135 -4.85 4.36 16.18
N MET A 136 -5.01 5.66 16.41
CA MET A 136 -4.25 6.41 17.39
C MET A 136 -4.48 5.88 18.82
N TYR A 137 -5.72 5.52 19.17
CA TYR A 137 -6.01 4.84 20.44
C TYR A 137 -5.37 3.45 20.54
N CYS A 138 -5.34 2.70 19.44
CA CYS A 138 -4.72 1.37 19.38
C CYS A 138 -3.18 1.46 19.54
N LEU A 139 -2.54 2.42 18.86
CA LEU A 139 -1.10 2.67 18.95
C LEU A 139 -0.67 3.24 20.31
N LEU A 140 -1.48 4.11 20.93
CA LEU A 140 -1.23 4.62 22.28
C LEU A 140 -1.40 3.52 23.36
N GLY A 141 -2.16 2.46 23.06
CA GLY A 141 -2.32 1.28 23.93
C GLY A 141 -1.34 0.14 23.66
N LEU A 142 -0.63 0.12 22.52
CA LEU A 142 0.21 -0.99 22.06
C LEU A 142 1.64 -0.52 21.75
N VAL A 143 2.42 -0.22 22.80
CA VAL A 143 3.89 -0.29 22.72
C VAL A 143 4.32 -1.75 22.58
N GLY A 144 4.26 -2.29 21.37
CA GLY A 144 4.79 -3.63 21.09
C GLY A 144 4.28 -4.20 19.78
N TRP A 145 5.17 -4.92 19.10
CA TRP A 145 4.96 -5.75 17.90
C TRP A 145 5.35 -5.12 16.55
N HIS A 146 6.51 -5.59 16.10
CA HIS A 146 7.18 -5.33 14.84
C HIS A 146 6.60 -6.21 13.74
N MET A 147 6.34 -5.65 12.54
CA MET A 147 6.75 -6.19 11.24
C MET A 147 6.25 -5.23 10.14
N ALA A 148 6.98 -4.98 9.05
CA ALA A 148 6.53 -4.10 7.96
C ALA A 148 6.79 -4.76 6.61
N ILE A 149 5.74 -5.09 5.87
CA ILE A 149 5.86 -5.55 4.48
C ILE A 149 5.96 -4.31 3.60
N HIS A 150 7.00 -4.21 2.78
CA HIS A 150 7.25 -3.07 1.90
C HIS A 150 7.31 -3.61 0.48
N SER A 151 6.48 -3.11 -0.45
CA SER A 151 6.64 -3.45 -1.86
C SER A 151 7.80 -2.63 -2.44
N ARG A 152 8.90 -3.29 -2.82
CA ARG A 152 9.96 -2.70 -3.64
C ARG A 152 10.21 -3.58 -4.86
N TYR A 153 10.22 -2.94 -6.03
CA TYR A 153 10.63 -3.51 -7.30
C TYR A 153 12.08 -4.04 -7.19
N ARG A 154 12.27 -5.34 -7.40
CA ARG A 154 13.58 -5.98 -7.59
C ARG A 154 13.72 -6.32 -9.06
N ASP A 155 14.79 -5.84 -9.68
CA ASP A 155 15.08 -6.11 -11.10
C ASP A 155 15.38 -7.60 -11.33
N PRO A 156 14.72 -8.28 -12.30
CA PRO A 156 14.97 -9.68 -12.57
C PRO A 156 16.00 -9.82 -13.70
N SER A 157 17.27 -10.02 -13.34
CA SER A 157 18.28 -10.61 -14.23
C SER A 157 19.36 -11.33 -13.39
N PRO A 158 19.97 -12.41 -13.92
CA PRO A 158 20.58 -13.48 -13.13
C PRO A 158 21.83 -13.09 -12.33
#